data_AF-A0A975K9V9-F1
#
_entry.id   AF-A0A975K9V9-F1
#
_cell.length_a   1.000
_cell.length_b   1.000
_cell.length_c   1.000
_cell.angle_alpha   90.00
_cell.angle_beta   90.00
_cell.angle_gamma   90.00
#
_symmetry.space_group_name_H-M   'P 1'
#
loop_
_entity.id
_entity.type
_entity.pdbx_description
1 polymer ?
#
loop_
_entity_poly.entity_id
_entity_poly.type
_entity_poly.pdbx_seq_one_letter_code
_entity_poly.pdbx_strand_id
1 'polypeptide(L)'
;MNIGEFNLKKGRVVGWIATRAIDLPKLALRPVESENELAPAYEIIAPNVGGRVVQVGALWEAVAKRTGEVFYQGNVDDPSMPEALPIALFGSIEEGFRVAWRRQERDDFGPAVRTSRNDAPSGPSRGDDYGFGDSTANENGELSSQSAAADLDDEVQF
;
A
#
# COMPACT_ATOMS: atom_id res chain seq x y z
N MET A 1 5.41 12.38 0.75
CA MET A 1 4.06 12.94 0.95
C MET A 1 3.81 12.97 2.46
N ASN A 2 3.36 14.09 3.02
CA ASN A 2 2.99 14.19 4.45
C ASN A 2 1.47 14.03 4.59
N ILE A 3 1.01 13.17 5.50
CA ILE A 3 -0.40 12.86 5.78
C ILE A 3 -0.77 13.04 7.25
N GLY A 4 0.10 13.62 8.07
CA GLY A 4 -0.17 13.75 9.49
C GLY A 4 1.05 14.17 10.30
N GLU A 5 0.84 14.34 11.60
CA GLU A 5 1.89 14.72 12.53
C GLU A 5 1.61 14.20 13.94
N PHE A 6 2.67 13.98 14.71
CA PHE A 6 2.61 13.70 16.14
C PHE A 6 3.51 14.67 16.90
N ASN A 7 3.02 15.18 18.01
CA ASN A 7 3.72 16.16 18.82
C ASN A 7 3.64 15.79 20.31
N LEU A 8 4.67 16.12 21.08
CA LEU A 8 4.63 15.97 22.53
C LEU A 8 3.65 16.98 23.14
N LYS A 9 2.61 16.48 23.82
CA LYS A 9 1.64 17.28 24.57
C LYS A 9 1.44 16.66 25.94
N LYS A 10 1.76 17.43 27.00
CA LYS A 10 1.56 17.01 28.40
C LYS A 10 2.16 15.62 28.69
N GLY A 11 3.39 15.38 28.23
CA GLY A 11 4.11 14.12 28.42
C GLY A 11 3.65 12.94 27.56
N ARG A 12 2.79 13.16 26.56
CA ARG A 12 2.34 12.12 25.62
C ARG A 12 2.54 12.58 24.19
N VAL A 13 2.99 11.67 23.34
CA VAL A 13 3.10 11.93 21.91
C VAL A 13 1.74 11.68 21.28
N VAL A 14 1.09 12.74 20.80
CA VAL A 14 -0.27 12.70 20.26
C VAL A 14 -0.34 13.38 18.90
N GLY A 15 -1.24 12.93 18.05
CA GLY A 15 -1.25 13.34 16.66
C GLY A 15 -2.52 12.97 15.91
N TRP A 16 -2.44 13.15 14.61
CA TRP A 16 -3.50 12.81 13.67
C TRP A 16 -2.91 12.28 12.37
N ILE A 17 -3.70 11.49 11.66
CA ILE A 17 -3.39 11.01 10.31
C ILE A 17 -4.64 11.19 9.46
N ALA A 18 -4.51 11.82 8.30
CA ALA A 18 -5.61 12.01 7.37
C ALA A 18 -5.20 11.83 5.91
N THR A 19 -6.04 11.14 5.16
CA THR A 19 -6.00 11.04 3.69
C THR A 19 -7.38 11.39 3.14
N ARG A 20 -7.61 11.23 1.83
CA ARG A 20 -8.92 11.53 1.23
C ARG A 20 -10.09 10.74 1.85
N ALA A 21 -9.86 9.49 2.24
CA ALA A 21 -10.90 8.57 2.71
C ALA A 21 -10.75 8.17 4.18
N ILE A 22 -9.63 8.52 4.81
CA ILE A 22 -9.31 8.16 6.20
C ILE A 22 -9.11 9.46 6.98
N ASP A 23 -9.81 9.61 8.10
CA ASP A 23 -9.58 10.69 9.05
C ASP A 23 -9.47 10.11 10.48
N LEU A 24 -8.25 10.10 11.01
CA LEU A 24 -7.92 9.66 12.35
C LEU A 24 -7.45 10.88 13.15
N PRO A 25 -8.37 11.68 13.71
CA PRO A 25 -8.06 13.00 14.26
C PRO A 25 -7.38 12.95 15.62
N LYS A 26 -7.33 11.77 16.26
CA LYS A 26 -6.79 11.62 17.62
C LYS A 26 -6.12 10.26 17.80
N LEU A 27 -4.81 10.26 17.62
CA LEU A 27 -3.92 9.14 17.87
C LEU A 27 -2.93 9.51 18.97
N ALA A 28 -2.40 8.48 19.63
CA ALA A 28 -1.25 8.61 20.52
C ALA A 28 -0.23 7.51 20.23
N LEU A 29 1.05 7.82 20.45
CA LEU A 29 2.12 6.84 20.46
C LEU A 29 2.40 6.46 21.91
N ARG A 30 2.23 5.18 22.23
CA ARG A 30 2.59 4.60 23.53
C ARG A 30 3.92 3.88 23.37
N PRO A 31 4.99 4.28 24.09
CA PRO A 31 6.25 3.56 24.04
C PRO A 31 6.05 2.14 24.58
N VAL A 32 6.73 1.18 23.97
CA VAL A 32 6.74 -0.21 24.40
C VAL A 32 8.05 -0.49 25.12
N GLU A 33 7.94 -0.93 26.37
CA GLU A 33 9.09 -1.40 27.15
C GLU A 33 9.17 -2.92 26.99
N SER A 34 10.21 -3.40 26.31
CA SER A 34 10.45 -4.83 26.09
C SER A 34 11.93 -5.11 25.98
N GLU A 35 12.37 -6.28 26.46
CA GLU A 35 13.73 -6.77 26.25
C GLU A 35 13.90 -7.47 24.89
N ASN A 36 12.81 -7.68 24.14
CA ASN A 36 12.86 -8.31 22.82
C ASN A 36 13.22 -7.28 21.74
N GLU A 37 14.33 -7.51 21.02
CA GLU A 37 14.80 -6.64 19.92
C GLU A 37 13.80 -6.51 18.76
N LEU A 38 12.90 -7.48 18.60
CA LEU A 38 11.85 -7.46 17.57
C LEU A 38 10.57 -6.74 18.03
N ALA A 39 10.53 -6.29 19.28
CA ALA A 39 9.39 -5.53 19.78
C ALA A 39 9.27 -4.19 19.03
N PRO A 40 8.04 -3.70 18.81
CA PRO A 40 7.85 -2.35 18.31
C PRO A 40 8.42 -1.32 19.30
N ALA A 41 8.88 -0.18 18.81
CA ALA A 41 9.24 0.97 19.64
C ALA A 41 7.99 1.67 20.20
N TYR A 42 6.91 1.71 19.41
CA TYR A 42 5.64 2.31 19.81
C TYR A 42 4.45 1.47 19.38
N GLU A 43 3.41 1.48 20.20
CA GLU A 43 2.05 1.15 19.80
C GLU A 43 1.32 2.43 19.39
N ILE A 44 0.50 2.33 18.33
CA ILE A 44 -0.40 3.39 17.92
C ILE A 44 -1.74 3.10 18.58
N ILE A 45 -2.22 4.03 19.40
CA ILE A 45 -3.48 3.87 20.14
C ILE A 45 -4.45 5.00 19.81
N ALA A 46 -5.75 4.67 19.83
CA ALA A 46 -6.84 5.59 19.56
C ALA A 46 -8.02 5.34 20.51
N PRO A 47 -8.84 6.35 20.85
CA PRO A 47 -10.13 6.11 21.47
C PRO A 47 -11.11 5.55 20.42
N ASN A 48 -11.78 4.45 20.74
CA ASN A 48 -12.90 3.98 19.92
C ASN A 48 -14.17 4.81 20.17
N VAL A 49 -15.27 4.48 19.48
CA VAL A 49 -16.57 5.18 19.62
C VAL A 49 -17.12 5.21 21.06
N GLY A 50 -16.75 4.25 21.90
CA GLY A 50 -17.10 4.20 23.32
C GLY A 50 -16.07 4.86 24.24
N GLY A 51 -15.07 5.56 23.69
CA GLY A 51 -14.00 6.23 24.42
C GLY A 51 -12.93 5.31 25.01
N ARG A 52 -12.97 4.00 24.73
CA ARG A 52 -11.96 3.05 25.20
C ARG A 52 -10.72 3.16 24.34
N VAL A 53 -9.56 3.17 24.97
CA VAL A 53 -8.27 3.16 24.27
C VAL A 53 -8.04 1.78 23.68
N VAL A 54 -7.89 1.72 22.36
CA VAL A 54 -7.58 0.52 21.60
C VAL A 54 -6.28 0.71 20.83
N GLN A 55 -5.55 -0.38 20.62
CA GLN A 55 -4.39 -0.39 19.74
C GLN A 55 -4.88 -0.55 18.30
N VAL A 56 -4.39 0.32 17.42
CA VAL A 56 -4.72 0.35 15.99
C VAL A 56 -3.49 0.22 15.11
N GLY A 57 -2.33 -0.12 15.69
CA GLY A 57 -1.09 -0.23 14.95
C GLY A 57 0.13 -0.30 15.85
N ALA A 58 1.29 -0.36 15.22
CA ALA A 58 2.59 -0.38 15.88
C ALA A 58 3.67 0.17 14.94
N LEU A 59 4.79 0.61 15.52
CA LEU A 59 5.91 1.22 14.83
C LEU A 59 7.24 0.60 15.31
N TRP A 60 8.12 0.32 14.37
CA TRP A 60 9.48 -0.19 14.59
C TRP A 60 10.50 0.84 14.11
N GLU A 61 11.64 0.89 14.78
CA GLU A 61 12.75 1.74 14.36
C GLU A 61 13.38 1.22 13.06
N ALA A 62 13.80 2.13 12.20
CA ALA A 62 14.47 1.86 10.95
C ALA A 62 15.46 2.97 10.61
N VAL A 63 16.45 2.64 9.77
CA VAL A 63 17.47 3.60 9.31
C VAL A 63 17.34 3.80 7.81
N ALA A 64 17.19 5.05 7.39
CA ALA A 64 17.05 5.41 5.98
C ALA A 64 18.38 5.15 5.25
N LYS A 65 18.38 4.22 4.29
CA LYS A 65 19.60 3.76 3.60
C LYS A 65 20.47 4.86 2.99
N ARG A 66 19.84 5.96 2.53
CA ARG A 66 20.53 7.05 1.83
C ARG A 66 21.04 8.14 2.76
N THR A 67 20.27 8.49 3.79
CA THR A 67 20.58 9.62 4.67
C THR A 67 21.17 9.18 6.02
N GLY A 68 21.00 7.92 6.41
CA GLY A 68 21.32 7.43 7.75
C GLY A 68 20.35 7.91 8.82
N GLU A 69 19.27 8.61 8.46
CA GLU A 69 18.28 9.13 9.39
C GLU A 69 17.50 7.99 10.03
N VAL A 70 17.39 8.02 11.36
CA VAL A 70 16.52 7.11 12.12
C VAL A 70 15.08 7.59 11.96
N PHE A 71 14.18 6.66 11.64
CA PHE A 71 12.76 6.91 11.49
C PHE A 71 11.98 5.71 12.02
N TYR A 72 10.67 5.89 12.25
CA TYR A 72 9.80 4.81 12.69
C TYR A 72 8.89 4.37 11.56
N GLN A 73 8.72 3.07 11.33
CA GLN A 73 7.85 2.53 10.29
C GLN A 73 6.88 1.49 10.83
N GLY A 74 5.71 1.39 10.24
CA GLY A 74 4.73 0.38 10.61
C GLY A 74 3.42 0.58 9.87
N ASN A 75 2.32 0.12 10.47
CA ASN A 75 1.00 0.22 9.86
C ASN A 75 -0.03 0.71 10.89
N VAL A 76 -1.06 1.41 10.39
CA VAL A 76 -2.35 1.53 11.07
C VAL A 76 -3.29 0.50 10.48
N ASP A 77 -3.81 -0.40 11.30
CA ASP A 77 -4.65 -1.52 10.91
C ASP A 77 -5.79 -1.65 11.94
N ASP A 78 -6.97 -1.16 11.57
CA ASP A 78 -8.19 -1.26 12.36
C ASP A 78 -9.24 -2.05 11.55
N PRO A 79 -10.06 -2.91 12.17
CA PRO A 79 -11.07 -3.70 11.45
C PRO A 79 -12.09 -2.89 10.63
N SER A 80 -12.24 -1.58 10.88
CA SER A 80 -13.07 -0.70 10.06
C SER A 80 -12.41 -0.24 8.76
N MET A 81 -11.11 -0.46 8.60
CA MET A 81 -10.36 -0.13 7.39
C MET A 81 -10.41 -1.29 6.39
N PRO A 82 -10.51 -0.99 5.07
CA PRO A 82 -10.49 -2.04 4.06
C PRO A 82 -9.12 -2.70 3.91
N GLU A 83 -8.04 -1.98 4.24
CA GLU A 83 -6.66 -2.44 4.22
C GLU A 83 -5.83 -1.68 5.27
N ALA A 84 -4.74 -2.28 5.73
CA ALA A 84 -3.78 -1.63 6.60
C ALA A 84 -3.11 -0.45 5.88
N LEU A 85 -2.99 0.70 6.56
CA LEU A 85 -2.34 1.91 6.07
C LEU A 85 -0.85 1.91 6.49
N PRO A 86 0.10 1.66 5.57
CA PRO A 86 1.53 1.71 5.88
C PRO A 86 2.02 3.13 6.11
N ILE A 87 2.69 3.39 7.23
CA ILE A 87 3.17 4.72 7.59
C ILE A 87 4.64 4.72 8.00
N ALA A 88 5.27 5.88 7.84
CA ALA A 88 6.60 6.17 8.35
C ALA A 88 6.61 7.54 9.05
N LEU A 89 7.23 7.63 10.22
CA LEU A 89 7.36 8.83 11.03
C LEU A 89 8.81 9.31 11.01
N PHE A 90 9.00 10.54 10.54
CA PHE A 90 10.29 11.21 10.48
C PHE A 90 10.33 12.39 11.46
N GLY A 91 11.43 12.57 12.17
CA GLY A 91 11.58 13.60 13.21
C GLY A 91 11.91 12.99 14.57
N SER A 92 11.60 13.72 15.63
CA SER A 92 11.91 13.33 17.01
C SER A 92 10.77 13.69 17.96
N ILE A 93 10.85 13.22 19.22
CA ILE A 93 9.87 13.59 20.25
C ILE A 93 9.90 15.11 20.52
N GLU A 94 11.07 15.72 20.43
CA GLU A 94 11.31 17.13 20.74
C GLU A 94 10.80 18.06 19.63
N GLU A 95 11.06 17.70 18.37
CA GLU A 95 10.65 18.48 17.19
C GLU A 95 9.24 18.11 16.69
N GLY A 96 8.73 16.95 17.09
CA GLY A 96 7.56 16.33 16.51
C GLY A 96 7.91 15.41 15.34
N PHE A 97 6.99 14.50 15.04
CA PHE A 97 7.08 13.58 13.92
C PHE A 97 6.15 14.02 12.79
N ARG A 98 6.65 13.99 11.56
CA ARG A 98 5.85 14.08 10.33
C ARG A 98 5.53 12.68 9.85
N VAL A 99 4.28 12.45 9.46
CA VAL A 99 3.82 11.14 9.01
C VAL A 99 3.83 11.10 7.49
N ALA A 100 4.54 10.15 6.91
CA ALA A 100 4.55 9.87 5.50
C ALA A 100 3.87 8.53 5.19
N TRP A 101 3.19 8.48 4.06
CA TRP A 101 2.66 7.25 3.48
C TRP A 101 3.60 6.73 2.39
N ARG A 102 3.75 5.41 2.29
CA ARG A 102 4.32 4.75 1.11
C ARG A 102 3.25 3.90 0.44
N ARG A 103 3.09 4.02 -0.87
CA ARG A 103 2.50 2.92 -1.63
C ARG A 103 3.51 1.78 -1.60
N GLN A 104 3.08 0.58 -1.26
CA GLN A 104 3.86 -0.57 -1.70
C GLN A 104 3.89 -0.50 -3.22
N GLU A 105 5.07 -0.42 -3.82
CA GLU A 105 5.18 -0.60 -5.26
C GLU A 105 4.54 -1.96 -5.52
N ARG A 106 3.41 -1.95 -6.23
CA ARG A 106 2.92 -3.20 -6.78
C ARG A 106 4.02 -3.64 -7.73
N ASP A 107 4.56 -4.83 -7.52
CA ASP A 107 5.07 -5.58 -8.64
C ASP A 107 3.86 -5.78 -9.57
N ASP A 108 3.60 -4.80 -10.45
CA ASP A 108 2.50 -4.82 -11.41
C ASP A 108 2.65 -5.99 -12.42
N PHE A 109 3.72 -6.77 -12.28
CA PHE A 109 3.85 -8.14 -12.75
C PHE A 109 3.98 -9.07 -11.55
N GLY A 110 2.83 -9.49 -10.99
CA GLY A 110 2.80 -10.72 -10.19
C GLY A 110 3.52 -11.83 -10.96
N PRO A 111 4.11 -12.84 -10.29
CA PRO A 111 4.89 -13.87 -10.97
C PRO A 111 4.01 -14.41 -12.08
N ALA A 112 4.37 -14.10 -13.33
CA ALA A 112 3.77 -14.77 -14.46
C ALA A 112 3.95 -16.23 -14.11
N VAL A 113 2.83 -16.91 -13.82
CA VAL A 113 2.82 -18.35 -13.63
C VAL A 113 3.21 -18.88 -15.00
N ARG A 114 4.51 -18.93 -15.26
CA ARG A 114 5.11 -19.69 -16.32
C ARG A 114 4.84 -21.11 -15.86
N THR A 115 3.65 -21.62 -16.18
CA THR A 115 3.43 -23.05 -16.22
C THR A 115 4.52 -23.56 -17.15
N SER A 116 5.56 -24.15 -16.58
CA SER A 116 6.51 -24.95 -17.33
C SER A 116 5.67 -25.99 -18.07
N ARG A 117 5.46 -25.80 -19.38
CA ARG A 117 5.02 -26.86 -20.28
C ARG A 117 6.18 -27.85 -20.40
N ASN A 118 6.42 -28.59 -19.33
CA ASN A 118 7.09 -29.87 -19.43
C ASN A 118 5.97 -30.91 -19.31
N ASP A 119 5.92 -31.78 -20.32
CA ASP A 119 4.99 -32.91 -20.51
C ASP A 119 3.59 -32.58 -21.08
N ALA A 120 3.51 -32.61 -22.42
CA ALA A 120 2.34 -33.15 -23.09
C ALA A 120 2.80 -34.06 -24.26
N PRO A 121 2.38 -35.35 -24.29
CA PRO A 121 2.75 -36.27 -25.36
C PRO A 121 1.95 -35.99 -26.64
N SER A 122 2.61 -36.22 -27.77
CA SER A 122 2.07 -36.13 -29.13
C SER A 122 0.81 -36.99 -29.32
N GLY A 123 -0.29 -36.38 -29.77
CA GLY A 123 -1.50 -37.09 -30.19
C GLY A 123 -2.36 -36.20 -31.11
N PRO A 124 -2.91 -36.71 -32.23
CA PRO A 124 -3.48 -35.87 -33.29
C PRO A 124 -4.99 -35.61 -33.13
N SER A 125 -5.38 -34.41 -33.56
CA SER A 125 -6.68 -33.94 -34.10
C SER A 125 -8.00 -34.36 -33.44
N ARG A 126 -8.69 -33.35 -32.89
CA ARG A 126 -10.13 -32.98 -33.03
C ARG A 126 -10.32 -31.76 -32.11
N GLY A 127 -10.44 -30.54 -32.63
CA GLY A 127 -11.70 -30.06 -33.19
C GLY A 127 -12.67 -29.87 -32.04
N ASP A 128 -12.64 -28.71 -31.37
CA ASP A 128 -13.80 -27.99 -30.86
C ASP A 128 -13.37 -26.61 -30.30
N ASP A 129 -14.16 -25.63 -30.75
CA ASP A 129 -14.03 -24.19 -30.71
C ASP A 129 -14.29 -23.60 -29.31
N TYR A 130 -13.26 -23.01 -28.70
CA TYR A 130 -13.40 -22.01 -27.63
C TYR A 130 -12.42 -20.87 -27.93
N GLY A 131 -12.81 -20.02 -28.88
CA GLY A 131 -12.05 -18.86 -29.32
C GLY A 131 -11.76 -17.87 -28.19
N PHE A 132 -10.49 -17.79 -27.79
CA PHE A 132 -9.92 -16.51 -27.37
C PHE A 132 -9.77 -15.68 -28.64
N GLY A 133 -10.40 -14.50 -28.66
CA GLY A 133 -10.49 -13.62 -29.83
C GLY A 133 -9.16 -13.48 -30.56
N ASP A 134 -9.24 -13.54 -31.89
CA ASP A 134 -8.10 -13.39 -32.78
C ASP A 134 -7.28 -12.15 -32.41
N SER A 135 -5.96 -12.27 -32.45
CA SER A 135 -5.07 -11.21 -32.01
C SER A 135 -5.21 -10.00 -32.92
N THR A 136 -5.38 -8.80 -32.34
CA THR A 136 -5.38 -7.54 -33.11
C THR A 136 -4.00 -7.16 -33.62
N ALA A 137 -2.99 -8.00 -33.36
CA ALA A 137 -1.63 -7.86 -33.86
C ALA A 137 -1.33 -8.97 -34.87
N ASN A 138 -0.66 -8.61 -35.97
CA ASN A 138 -0.14 -9.58 -36.92
C ASN A 138 1.02 -10.39 -36.31
N GLU A 139 1.50 -11.40 -37.04
CA GLU A 139 2.57 -12.30 -36.58
C GLU A 139 3.90 -11.57 -36.26
N ASN A 140 4.05 -10.32 -36.71
CA ASN A 140 5.21 -9.47 -36.43
C ASN A 140 4.96 -8.48 -35.27
N GLY A 141 3.80 -8.55 -34.60
CA GLY A 141 3.44 -7.72 -33.45
C GLY A 141 2.93 -6.32 -33.81
N GLU A 142 2.66 -6.05 -35.10
CA GLU A 142 2.08 -4.79 -35.54
C GLU A 142 0.55 -4.87 -35.56
N LEU A 143 -0.12 -3.79 -35.18
CA LEU A 143 -1.59 -3.73 -35.16
C LEU A 143 -2.16 -3.97 -36.56
N SER A 144 -3.07 -4.92 -36.69
CA SER A 144 -3.71 -5.23 -37.96
C SER A 144 -4.68 -4.10 -38.33
N SER A 145 -4.46 -3.47 -39.48
CA SER A 145 -5.26 -2.33 -39.97
C SER A 145 -6.70 -2.71 -40.36
N GLN A 146 -7.13 -3.94 -40.10
CA GLN A 146 -8.46 -4.46 -40.43
C GLN A 146 -9.52 -4.19 -39.37
N SER A 147 -9.16 -3.55 -38.25
CA SER A 147 -10.10 -3.11 -37.20
C SER A 147 -10.22 -1.59 -37.05
N ALA A 148 -9.50 -0.81 -37.88
CA ALA A 148 -9.49 0.65 -37.83
C ALA A 148 -10.64 1.27 -38.65
N ALA A 149 -11.89 0.95 -38.30
CA ALA A 149 -13.06 1.68 -38.78
C ALA A 149 -14.22 1.55 -37.79
N ALA A 150 -14.05 2.09 -36.60
CA ALA A 150 -15.15 2.54 -35.78
C ALA A 150 -14.78 3.95 -35.30
N ASP A 151 -15.36 4.95 -35.96
CA ASP A 151 -15.21 6.37 -35.68
C ASP A 151 -15.35 6.66 -34.18
N LEU A 152 -14.29 7.19 -33.57
CA LEU A 152 -14.37 7.84 -32.26
C LEU A 152 -14.55 9.34 -32.50
N ASP A 153 -15.77 9.72 -32.85
CA ASP A 153 -16.24 11.10 -32.71
C ASP A 153 -17.00 11.16 -31.37
N ASP A 154 -16.34 11.63 -30.32
CA ASP A 154 -17.06 12.06 -29.11
C ASP A 154 -16.42 13.33 -28.54
N GLU A 155 -17.16 14.40 -28.77
CA GLU A 155 -16.88 15.79 -28.48
C GLU A 155 -16.90 16.04 -26.96
N VAL A 156 -15.76 16.38 -26.36
CA VAL A 156 -15.70 16.77 -24.95
C VAL A 156 -16.02 18.27 -24.84
N GLN A 157 -17.25 18.63 -24.49
CA GLN A 157 -17.60 20.00 -24.12
C GLN A 157 -17.07 20.33 -22.72
N PHE A 158 -16.34 21.45 -22.61
CA PHE A 158 -15.86 22.04 -21.35
C PHE A 158 -16.91 22.94 -20.70
#